data_AF-A0A563BF83-F1
#
_entry.id   AF-A0A563BF83-F1
#
_cell.length_a   1.000
_cell.length_b   1.000
_cell.length_c   1.000
_cell.angle_alpha   90.00
_cell.angle_beta   90.00
_cell.angle_gamma   90.00
#
_symmetry.space_group_name_H-M   'P 1'
#
loop_
_entity.id
_entity.type
_entity.pdbx_description
1 polymer ?
#
loop_
_entity_poly.entity_id
_entity_poly.type
_entity_poly.pdbx_seq_one_letter_code
_entity_poly.pdbx_strand_id
1 'polypeptide(L)'
;MIGDKKDPVGAIPYYYKNGKWYAGIEKKPNNLAAVANTGSYSDLANKPIIPNRYSSTEAVEVGTWIDGRKIYRKVYSGKGNVPLEVTVDRCATVIDMRMVVKNKANNGSWRTVPWLYDTADNTWVAGFYLDSLRSVVVMQLKENMRNAYWWHFIIDYCIEAEQG
;
A
#
# COMPACT_ATOMS: atom_id res chain seq x y z
N MET A 1 3.57 -33.64 34.54
CA MET A 1 2.37 -34.35 35.05
C MET A 1 2.65 -35.85 34.91
N ILE A 2 2.31 -36.66 35.91
CA ILE A 2 2.47 -38.12 35.84
C ILE A 2 1.31 -38.65 34.98
N GLY A 3 1.58 -39.26 33.83
CA GLY A 3 0.58 -39.81 32.92
C GLY A 3 0.27 -41.29 33.19
N ASP A 4 -0.96 -41.71 32.92
CA ASP A 4 -1.44 -43.10 33.00
C ASP A 4 -1.45 -43.74 31.60
N LYS A 5 -1.00 -45.00 31.52
CA LYS A 5 -0.97 -45.81 30.28
C LYS A 5 -2.37 -46.18 29.78
N LYS A 6 -3.41 -46.05 30.61
CA LYS A 6 -4.78 -46.48 30.30
C LYS A 6 -5.70 -45.38 29.74
N ASP A 7 -5.27 -44.13 29.72
CA ASP A 7 -6.03 -42.99 29.18
C ASP A 7 -5.23 -42.24 28.09
N PRO A 8 -5.27 -42.72 26.83
CA PRO A 8 -4.47 -42.19 25.74
C PRO A 8 -5.10 -40.97 25.03
N VAL A 9 -6.18 -40.37 25.54
CA VAL A 9 -6.94 -39.33 24.81
C VAL A 9 -6.14 -38.02 24.60
N GLY A 10 -5.00 -37.85 25.27
CA GLY A 10 -4.01 -36.81 24.99
C GLY A 10 -2.75 -37.37 24.33
N ALA A 11 -2.70 -37.44 23.00
CA ALA A 11 -1.57 -37.93 22.21
C ALA A 11 -0.34 -37.00 22.28
N ILE A 12 0.33 -36.97 23.43
CA ILE A 12 1.66 -36.40 23.59
C ILE A 12 2.67 -37.54 23.34
N PRO A 13 3.75 -37.36 22.56
CA PRO A 13 4.79 -38.39 22.45
C PRO A 13 5.30 -38.77 23.83
N TYR A 14 5.58 -40.05 24.09
CA TYR A 14 6.13 -40.53 25.38
C TYR A 14 7.49 -41.21 25.17
N TYR A 15 8.38 -41.13 26.16
CA TYR A 15 9.63 -41.90 26.19
C TYR A 15 9.87 -42.55 27.56
N TYR A 16 10.58 -43.68 27.58
CA TYR A 16 10.86 -44.47 28.79
C TYR A 16 12.32 -44.33 29.21
N LYS A 17 12.56 -43.97 30.48
CA LYS A 17 13.92 -43.81 31.05
C LYS A 17 13.91 -44.15 32.54
N ASN A 18 14.92 -44.87 33.04
CA ASN A 18 15.09 -45.21 34.46
C ASN A 18 13.82 -45.78 35.14
N GLY A 19 13.10 -46.67 34.46
CA GLY A 19 11.91 -47.33 35.02
C GLY A 19 10.62 -46.49 35.00
N LYS A 20 10.62 -45.31 34.38
CA LYS A 20 9.47 -44.38 34.38
C LYS A 20 9.17 -43.85 32.98
N TRP A 21 7.88 -43.60 32.71
CA TRP A 21 7.41 -42.93 31.49
C TRP A 21 7.43 -41.41 31.66
N TYR A 22 7.89 -40.71 30.63
CA TYR A 22 7.94 -39.25 30.53
C TYR A 22 7.15 -38.80 29.30
N ALA A 23 6.45 -37.67 29.39
CA ALA A 23 5.93 -36.98 28.22
C ALA A 23 7.10 -36.30 27.50
N GLY A 24 7.21 -36.51 26.19
CA GLY A 24 8.21 -35.94 25.30
C GLY A 24 8.00 -34.46 24.98
N ILE A 25 6.85 -33.88 25.37
CA ILE A 25 6.62 -32.44 25.38
C ILE A 25 6.37 -32.03 26.83
N GLU A 26 7.37 -31.41 27.45
CA GLU A 26 7.27 -30.87 28.80
C GLU A 26 6.42 -29.59 28.79
N LYS A 27 5.13 -29.73 29.12
CA LYS A 27 4.19 -28.61 29.42
C LYS A 27 3.99 -27.67 28.21
N LYS A 28 2.73 -27.41 27.84
CA LYS A 28 2.40 -26.37 26.85
C LYS A 28 3.21 -25.10 27.20
N PRO A 29 3.98 -24.51 26.25
CA PRO A 29 4.74 -23.29 26.55
C PRO A 29 3.78 -22.28 27.16
N ASN A 30 4.09 -21.78 28.37
CA ASN A 30 3.19 -20.84 29.06
C ASN A 30 3.02 -19.53 28.26
N ASN A 31 3.95 -19.25 27.35
CA ASN A 31 4.03 -18.03 26.56
C ASN A 31 4.05 -18.33 25.05
N LEU A 32 2.99 -18.94 24.54
CA LEU A 32 2.76 -18.95 23.10
C LEU A 32 2.49 -17.52 22.61
N ALA A 33 3.07 -17.14 21.48
CA ALA A 33 2.76 -15.85 20.84
C ALA A 33 1.24 -15.73 20.58
N ALA A 34 0.72 -14.50 20.53
CA ALA A 34 -0.71 -14.26 20.29
C ALA A 34 -1.23 -14.99 19.03
N VAL A 35 -0.45 -14.97 17.94
CA VAL A 35 -0.75 -15.68 16.68
C VAL A 35 -0.96 -17.19 16.87
N ALA A 36 -0.26 -17.82 17.82
CA ALA A 36 -0.39 -19.25 18.09
C ALA A 36 -1.66 -19.59 18.90
N ASN A 37 -2.35 -18.60 19.46
CA ASN A 37 -3.63 -18.79 20.15
C ASN A 37 -4.83 -18.41 19.26
N THR A 38 -4.70 -17.38 18.43
CA THR A 38 -5.82 -16.85 17.61
C THR A 38 -5.80 -17.34 16.17
N GLY A 39 -4.64 -17.72 15.64
CA GLY A 39 -4.43 -17.94 14.20
C GLY A 39 -4.52 -16.68 13.34
N SER A 40 -4.65 -15.50 13.94
CA SER A 40 -4.84 -14.25 13.19
C SER A 40 -3.52 -13.68 12.69
N TYR A 41 -3.45 -13.34 11.40
CA TYR A 41 -2.32 -12.62 10.83
C TYR A 41 -2.08 -11.26 11.51
N SER A 42 -3.11 -10.65 12.10
CA SER A 42 -2.96 -9.38 12.85
C SER A 42 -1.96 -9.46 14.00
N ASP A 43 -1.71 -10.65 14.52
CA ASP A 43 -0.97 -10.86 15.77
C ASP A 43 0.55 -10.98 15.57
N LEU A 44 1.00 -11.01 14.31
CA LEU A 44 2.43 -10.97 13.98
C LEU A 44 2.98 -9.55 14.16
N ALA A 45 4.10 -9.42 14.87
CA ALA A 45 4.94 -8.23 14.84
C ALA A 45 5.81 -8.23 13.57
N ASN A 46 6.26 -7.05 13.12
CA ASN A 46 7.16 -6.89 11.96
C ASN A 46 6.69 -7.60 10.69
N LYS A 47 5.37 -7.58 10.44
CA LYS A 47 4.77 -8.11 9.21
C LYS A 47 5.34 -7.36 7.99
N PRO A 48 5.57 -8.06 6.87
CA PRO A 48 5.77 -7.38 5.60
C PRO A 48 4.62 -6.40 5.35
N ILE A 49 4.95 -5.17 4.98
CA ILE A 49 3.97 -4.23 4.46
C ILE A 49 3.38 -4.85 3.20
N ILE A 50 2.05 -4.97 3.12
CA ILE A 50 1.38 -5.41 1.90
C ILE A 50 1.25 -4.19 0.99
N PRO A 51 2.06 -4.06 -0.09
CA PRO A 51 2.24 -2.80 -0.82
C PRO A 51 1.06 -2.42 -1.74
N ASN A 52 -0.04 -3.18 -1.69
CA ASN A 52 -1.16 -3.08 -2.64
C ASN A 52 -2.41 -2.40 -2.07
N ARG A 53 -2.33 -1.75 -0.90
CA ARG A 53 -3.45 -0.97 -0.38
C ARG A 53 -3.41 0.46 -0.95
N TYR A 54 -4.42 0.79 -1.74
CA TYR A 54 -4.70 2.17 -2.13
C TYR A 54 -5.63 2.82 -1.09
N SER A 55 -5.36 4.07 -0.71
CA SER A 55 -6.20 4.85 0.20
C SER A 55 -6.31 6.29 -0.28
N SER A 56 -7.50 6.87 -0.15
CA SER A 56 -7.77 8.28 -0.48
C SER A 56 -7.84 9.19 0.74
N THR A 57 -7.94 8.62 1.94
CA THR A 57 -8.07 9.38 3.19
C THR A 57 -6.72 9.65 3.85
N GLU A 58 -5.84 8.64 3.84
CA GLU A 58 -4.55 8.66 4.53
C GLU A 58 -3.46 8.12 3.61
N ALA A 59 -2.22 8.58 3.82
CA ALA A 59 -1.06 8.02 3.15
C ALA A 59 -0.71 6.65 3.75
N VAL A 60 -0.40 5.68 2.89
CA VAL A 60 -0.08 4.30 3.30
C VAL A 60 1.41 4.06 3.10
N GLU A 61 2.12 3.59 4.10
CA GLU A 61 3.51 3.14 3.95
C GLU A 61 3.54 1.93 3.01
N VAL A 62 4.34 1.98 1.93
CA VAL A 62 4.41 0.95 0.88
C VAL A 62 5.81 0.38 0.67
N GLY A 63 6.82 0.93 1.34
CA GLY A 63 8.17 0.41 1.25
C GLY A 63 9.21 1.35 1.85
N THR A 64 10.46 1.09 1.46
CA THR A 64 11.64 1.82 1.92
C THR A 64 12.44 2.27 0.70
N TRP A 65 12.81 3.54 0.66
CA TRP A 65 13.66 4.12 -0.38
C TRP A 65 15.10 3.64 -0.22
N ILE A 66 15.92 3.83 -1.25
CA ILE A 66 17.30 3.31 -1.30
C ILE A 66 18.20 3.84 -0.18
N ASP A 67 17.82 4.93 0.48
CA ASP A 67 18.53 5.54 1.62
C ASP A 67 17.88 5.24 2.99
N GLY A 68 16.91 4.32 3.05
CA GLY A 68 16.27 3.91 4.30
C GLY A 68 15.03 4.71 4.69
N ARG A 69 14.69 5.80 4.00
CA ARG A 69 13.45 6.56 4.26
C ARG A 69 12.21 5.75 3.89
N LYS A 70 11.10 6.04 4.54
CA LYS A 70 9.80 5.40 4.24
C LYS A 70 9.17 5.97 2.97
N ILE A 71 8.65 5.07 2.14
CA ILE A 71 7.84 5.41 0.96
C ILE A 71 6.37 5.34 1.36
N TYR A 72 5.64 6.40 1.04
CA TYR A 72 4.21 6.50 1.24
C TYR A 72 3.49 6.59 -0.11
N ARG A 73 2.32 5.96 -0.21
CA ARG A 73 1.40 6.05 -1.35
C ARG A 73 0.10 6.71 -0.93
N LYS A 74 -0.42 7.61 -1.77
CA LYS A 74 -1.80 8.13 -1.62
C LYS A 74 -2.49 8.27 -2.96
N VAL A 75 -3.82 8.07 -2.95
CA VAL A 75 -4.68 8.24 -4.12
C VAL A 75 -5.54 9.47 -3.97
N TYR A 76 -5.42 10.39 -4.91
CA TYR A 76 -6.32 11.51 -5.08
C TYR A 76 -7.27 11.16 -6.22
N SER A 77 -8.56 11.44 -6.06
CA SER A 77 -9.54 11.08 -7.09
C SER A 77 -10.75 12.00 -7.04
N GLY A 78 -11.46 12.07 -8.14
CA GLY A 78 -12.66 12.88 -8.23
C GLY A 78 -13.63 12.42 -9.31
N LYS A 79 -14.85 12.94 -9.21
CA LYS A 79 -15.91 12.80 -10.21
C LYS A 79 -16.00 14.07 -11.05
N GLY A 80 -16.23 13.91 -12.34
CA GLY A 80 -16.33 15.02 -13.29
C GLY A 80 -14.98 15.41 -13.90
N ASN A 81 -14.93 16.63 -14.42
CA ASN A 81 -13.74 17.15 -15.07
C ASN A 81 -12.56 17.17 -14.10
N VAL A 82 -11.37 16.95 -14.63
CA VAL A 82 -10.14 17.08 -13.84
C VAL A 82 -9.97 18.56 -13.47
N PRO A 83 -9.70 18.90 -12.19
CA PRO A 83 -9.41 20.27 -11.79
C PRO A 83 -8.08 20.75 -12.38
N LEU A 84 -7.85 22.06 -12.39
CA LEU A 84 -6.57 22.63 -12.82
C LEU A 84 -5.44 22.33 -11.82
N GLU A 85 -5.79 22.16 -10.56
CA GLU A 85 -4.86 21.80 -9.50
C GLU A 85 -5.49 20.77 -8.57
N VAL A 86 -4.67 19.86 -8.06
CA VAL A 86 -5.03 18.92 -7.00
C VAL A 86 -4.10 19.17 -5.83
N THR A 87 -4.63 19.62 -4.69
CA THR A 87 -3.87 19.70 -3.45
C THR A 87 -3.50 18.29 -2.98
N VAL A 88 -2.22 18.13 -2.63
CA VAL A 88 -1.67 16.88 -2.14
C VAL A 88 -0.97 17.10 -0.81
N ASP A 89 -0.75 16.01 -0.07
CA ASP A 89 0.14 15.98 1.08
C ASP A 89 1.56 16.41 0.65
N ARG A 90 2.33 16.96 1.59
CA ARG A 90 3.70 17.38 1.32
C ARG A 90 4.55 16.18 0.87
N CYS A 91 5.12 16.27 -0.32
CA CYS A 91 6.06 15.30 -0.87
C CYS A 91 7.46 15.93 -0.94
N ALA A 92 8.41 15.43 -0.16
CA ALA A 92 9.79 15.94 -0.17
C ALA A 92 10.65 15.26 -1.24
N THR A 93 10.43 13.96 -1.48
CA THR A 93 10.97 13.23 -2.62
C THR A 93 9.85 12.49 -3.33
N VAL A 94 9.72 12.69 -4.64
CA VAL A 94 8.75 11.98 -5.48
C VAL A 94 9.43 10.77 -6.10
N ILE A 95 8.77 9.62 -6.02
CA ILE A 95 9.31 8.35 -6.53
C ILE A 95 8.55 7.90 -7.77
N ASP A 96 7.22 7.97 -7.72
CA ASP A 96 6.36 7.62 -8.83
C ASP A 96 5.10 8.49 -8.80
N MET A 97 4.63 8.89 -9.98
CA MET A 97 3.37 9.60 -10.14
C MET A 97 2.64 9.05 -11.35
N ARG A 98 1.39 8.63 -11.15
CA ARG A 98 0.54 8.09 -12.20
C ARG A 98 -0.82 8.74 -12.16
N MET A 99 -1.34 9.05 -13.33
CA MET A 99 -2.70 9.53 -13.46
C MET A 99 -3.44 8.79 -14.56
N VAL A 100 -4.70 8.47 -14.27
CA VAL A 100 -5.66 7.92 -15.23
C VAL A 100 -6.95 8.73 -15.20
N VAL A 101 -7.52 8.95 -16.38
CA VAL A 101 -8.78 9.69 -16.57
C VAL A 101 -9.76 8.82 -17.35
N LYS A 102 -11.04 8.91 -17.00
CA LYS A 102 -12.14 8.35 -17.78
C LYS A 102 -12.81 9.48 -18.55
N ASN A 103 -12.33 9.75 -19.76
CA ASN A 103 -12.82 10.89 -20.55
C ASN A 103 -14.27 10.69 -20.97
N LYS A 104 -15.03 11.76 -21.11
CA LYS A 104 -16.40 11.68 -21.65
C LYS A 104 -16.43 11.35 -23.15
N ALA A 105 -15.40 11.78 -23.87
CA ALA A 105 -15.23 11.47 -25.29
C ALA A 105 -14.97 9.97 -25.54
N ASN A 106 -15.30 9.52 -26.74
CA ASN A 106 -15.13 8.13 -27.21
C ASN A 106 -15.65 7.09 -26.20
N ASN A 107 -16.93 7.20 -25.83
CA ASN A 107 -17.66 6.21 -25.01
C ASN A 107 -17.11 5.99 -23.60
N GLY A 108 -16.48 6.99 -22.96
CA GLY A 108 -16.08 6.81 -21.56
C GLY A 108 -14.80 5.99 -21.37
N SER A 109 -13.87 6.00 -22.33
CA SER A 109 -12.64 5.20 -22.20
C SER A 109 -11.69 5.72 -21.13
N TRP A 110 -11.01 4.78 -20.47
CA TRP A 110 -9.89 5.07 -19.57
C TRP A 110 -8.62 5.38 -20.38
N ARG A 111 -7.90 6.42 -19.98
CA ARG A 111 -6.61 6.82 -20.56
C ARG A 111 -5.63 7.15 -19.45
N THR A 112 -4.39 6.77 -19.65
CA THR A 112 -3.28 7.34 -18.86
C THR A 112 -3.09 8.80 -19.27
N VAL A 113 -2.58 9.61 -18.34
CA VAL A 113 -2.13 10.97 -18.62
C VAL A 113 -0.60 10.93 -18.68
N PRO A 114 0.00 10.76 -19.87
CA PRO A 114 1.44 10.93 -20.05
C PRO A 114 1.80 12.42 -20.11
N TRP A 115 3.09 12.73 -20.19
CA TRP A 115 3.54 14.00 -20.75
C TRP A 115 3.49 13.91 -22.28
N LEU A 116 2.49 14.52 -22.89
CA LEU A 116 2.28 14.54 -24.34
C LEU A 116 2.11 15.98 -24.80
N TYR A 117 2.98 16.41 -25.71
CA TYR A 117 2.86 17.68 -26.40
C TYR A 117 2.57 17.42 -27.88
N ASP A 118 1.45 17.95 -28.39
CA ASP A 118 1.02 17.83 -29.78
C ASP A 118 0.64 19.23 -30.30
N THR A 119 1.27 19.63 -31.39
CA THR A 119 1.07 20.93 -32.04
C THR A 119 0.00 20.91 -33.13
N ALA A 120 -0.45 19.73 -33.57
CA ALA A 120 -1.48 19.56 -34.59
C ALA A 120 -2.88 19.48 -33.97
N ASP A 121 -3.07 18.67 -32.92
CA ASP A 121 -4.30 18.64 -32.12
C ASP A 121 -3.97 18.84 -30.63
N ASN A 122 -4.01 20.11 -30.22
CA ASN A 122 -3.75 20.46 -28.84
C ASN A 122 -4.91 20.14 -27.89
N THR A 123 -6.05 19.62 -28.34
CA THR A 123 -7.20 19.34 -27.45
C THR A 123 -7.02 18.06 -26.65
N TRP A 124 -6.18 17.14 -27.14
CA TRP A 124 -5.83 15.85 -26.51
C TRP A 124 -4.46 15.86 -25.80
N VAL A 125 -3.82 17.02 -25.71
CA VAL A 125 -2.59 17.21 -24.95
C VAL A 125 -2.84 17.02 -23.46
N ALA A 126 -1.89 16.35 -22.82
CA ALA A 126 -1.98 15.93 -21.44
C ALA A 126 -0.61 16.00 -20.78
N GLY A 127 -0.61 16.35 -19.50
CA GLY A 127 0.58 16.38 -18.66
C GLY A 127 0.21 16.90 -17.29
N PHE A 128 1.09 16.72 -16.33
CA PHE A 128 1.00 17.32 -15.01
C PHE A 128 2.40 17.40 -14.41
N TYR A 129 2.56 18.28 -13.42
CA TYR A 129 3.77 18.33 -12.61
C TYR A 129 3.42 18.61 -11.15
N LEU A 130 4.29 18.21 -10.24
CA LEU A 130 4.16 18.55 -8.82
C LEU A 130 4.91 19.85 -8.53
N ASP A 131 4.22 20.81 -7.92
CA ASP A 131 4.82 21.97 -7.27
C ASP A 131 4.97 21.66 -5.77
N SER A 132 6.20 21.30 -5.36
CA SER A 132 6.49 20.86 -3.99
C SER A 132 6.40 22.00 -2.96
N LEU A 133 6.56 23.25 -3.38
CA LEU A 133 6.46 24.41 -2.49
C LEU A 133 5.00 24.68 -2.10
N ARG A 134 4.08 24.50 -3.05
CA ARG A 134 2.64 24.68 -2.82
C ARG A 134 1.91 23.39 -2.41
N SER A 135 2.58 22.24 -2.51
CA SER A 135 1.96 20.92 -2.30
C SER A 135 0.73 20.72 -3.19
N VAL A 136 0.89 21.04 -4.48
CA VAL A 136 -0.16 20.89 -5.49
C VAL A 136 0.39 20.19 -6.73
N VAL A 137 -0.45 19.35 -7.33
CA VAL A 137 -0.22 18.85 -8.68
C VAL A 137 -0.95 19.76 -9.64
N VAL A 138 -0.19 20.41 -10.52
CA VAL A 138 -0.73 21.30 -11.56
C VAL A 138 -1.03 20.47 -12.79
N MET A 139 -2.28 20.52 -13.24
CA MET A 139 -2.77 19.77 -14.38
C MET A 139 -2.62 20.60 -15.66
N GLN A 140 -1.91 20.04 -16.64
CA GLN A 140 -1.77 20.62 -17.99
C GLN A 140 -2.59 19.80 -18.98
N LEU A 141 -3.88 19.62 -18.65
CA LEU A 141 -4.84 18.89 -19.47
C LEU A 141 -5.64 19.86 -20.34
N LYS A 142 -5.67 19.59 -21.65
CA LYS A 142 -6.51 20.32 -22.60
C LYS A 142 -7.92 19.75 -22.67
N GLU A 143 -8.79 20.38 -23.46
CA GLU A 143 -10.26 20.23 -23.37
C GLU A 143 -10.73 18.78 -23.31
N ASN A 144 -10.28 17.93 -24.24
CA ASN A 144 -10.71 16.53 -24.32
C ASN A 144 -10.10 15.67 -23.20
N MET A 145 -8.84 15.93 -22.84
CA MET A 145 -8.18 15.20 -21.74
C MET A 145 -8.73 15.58 -20.36
N ARG A 146 -9.15 16.83 -20.16
CA ARG A 146 -9.73 17.32 -18.90
C ARG A 146 -11.19 16.90 -18.72
N ASN A 147 -11.93 16.78 -19.83
CA ASN A 147 -13.35 16.44 -19.81
C ASN A 147 -13.56 14.96 -19.44
N ALA A 148 -13.80 14.70 -18.16
CA ALA A 148 -13.86 13.37 -17.59
C ALA A 148 -15.14 13.10 -16.79
N TYR A 149 -15.45 11.82 -16.62
CA TYR A 149 -16.42 11.33 -15.63
C TYR A 149 -15.75 11.02 -14.30
N TRP A 150 -14.54 10.47 -14.33
CA TRP A 150 -13.74 10.11 -13.16
C TRP A 150 -12.25 10.28 -13.46
N TRP A 151 -11.47 10.51 -12.42
CA TRP A 151 -10.02 10.56 -12.50
C TRP A 151 -9.38 10.06 -11.21
N HIS A 152 -8.18 9.50 -11.36
CA HIS A 152 -7.34 9.04 -10.25
C HIS A 152 -5.91 9.52 -10.48
N PHE A 153 -5.32 10.10 -9.45
CA PHE A 153 -3.92 10.46 -9.36
C PHE A 153 -3.30 9.68 -8.19
N ILE A 154 -2.22 8.97 -8.44
CA ILE A 154 -1.51 8.13 -7.48
C ILE A 154 -0.10 8.69 -7.39
N ILE A 155 0.38 8.91 -6.17
CA ILE A 155 1.75 9.36 -5.91
C ILE A 155 2.39 8.49 -4.84
N ASP A 156 3.62 8.06 -5.13
CA ASP A 156 4.54 7.44 -4.19
C ASP A 156 5.64 8.46 -3.85
N TYR A 157 5.85 8.71 -2.55
CA TYR A 157 6.73 9.78 -2.09
C TYR A 157 7.35 9.51 -0.72
N CYS A 158 8.45 10.18 -0.42
CA CYS A 158 8.97 10.32 0.94
C CYS A 158 8.49 11.64 1.54
N ILE A 159 8.15 11.63 2.83
CA ILE A 159 7.81 12.85 3.59
C ILE A 159 9.09 13.62 3.97
N GLU A 160 10.16 12.90 4.26
CA GLU A 160 11.47 13.45 4.61
C GLU A 160 12.26 13.82 3.35
N ALA A 161 13.06 14.88 3.42
CA ALA A 161 13.91 15.32 2.30
C ALA A 161 15.04 14.31 2.01
N GLU A 162 15.57 14.38 0.79
CA GLU A 162 16.77 13.62 0.42
C GLU A 162 17.94 13.96 1.33
N GLN A 163 18.63 12.92 1.79
CA GLN A 163 19.91 13.05 2.49
C GLN A 163 20.98 13.08 1.40
N GLY A 164 21.69 14.21 1.29
CA GLY A 164 22.80 14.39 0.35
C GLY A 164 24.09 13.74 0.81
#